data_AF-A0A917HQ17-F1
#
_entry.id   AF-A0A917HQ17-F1
#
_cell.length_a   1.000
_cell.length_b   1.000
_cell.length_c   1.000
_cell.angle_alpha   90.00
_cell.angle_beta   90.00
_cell.angle_gamma   90.00
#
_symmetry.space_group_name_H-M   'P 1'
#
loop_
_entity.id
_entity.type
_entity.pdbx_description
1 polymer ?
#
loop_
_entity_poly.entity_id
_entity_poly.type
_entity_poly.pdbx_seq_one_letter_code
_entity_poly.pdbx_strand_id
1 'polypeptide(L)' 'MRGPKLTDEQIRHFKAQMIKDGTPVRFLYRGRCLDITTGVLQHKGINVINQRHYWNFAAETAKEIAKNLGPDVRAILSN' A
#
# COMPACT_ATOMS: atom_id res chain seq x y z
N MET A 1 -8.45 -5.08 13.07
CA MET A 1 -9.31 -5.06 11.86
C MET A 1 -8.44 -5.39 10.66
N ARG A 2 -8.92 -6.24 9.74
CA ARG A 2 -8.19 -6.64 8.53
C ARG A 2 -8.86 -6.04 7.30
N GLY A 3 -8.04 -5.57 6.36
CA GLY A 3 -8.44 -5.15 5.02
C GLY A 3 -7.99 -6.19 3.97
N PRO A 4 -8.14 -5.86 2.68
CA PRO A 4 -7.61 -6.70 1.61
C PRO A 4 -6.08 -6.80 1.70
N LYS A 5 -5.52 -7.92 1.24
CA LYS A 5 -4.08 -8.14 1.18
C LYS A 5 -3.72 -8.85 -0.12
N LEU A 6 -2.48 -8.68 -0.53
CA LEU A 6 -1.91 -9.41 -1.65
C LEU A 6 -1.69 -10.88 -1.28
N THR A 7 -1.70 -11.75 -2.29
CA THR A 7 -1.24 -13.14 -2.16
C THR A 7 0.28 -13.19 -2.04
N ASP A 8 0.84 -14.29 -1.53
CA ASP A 8 2.30 -14.43 -1.39
C ASP A 8 3.03 -14.33 -2.74
N GLU A 9 2.40 -14.77 -3.82
CA GLU A 9 2.90 -14.63 -5.19
C GLU A 9 2.94 -13.17 -5.63
N GLN A 10 1.84 -12.43 -5.43
CA GLN A 10 1.76 -11.01 -5.72
C GLN A 10 2.76 -10.21 -4.88
N ILE A 11 2.93 -10.55 -3.60
CA ILE A 11 3.91 -9.90 -2.71
C ILE A 11 5.32 -10.06 -3.28
N ARG A 12 5.71 -11.27 -3.70
CA ARG A 12 7.03 -11.50 -4.30
C ARG A 12 7.19 -10.72 -5.60
N HIS A 13 6.18 -10.75 -6.47
CA HIS A 13 6.18 -10.04 -7.75
C HIS A 13 6.35 -8.53 -7.56
N PHE A 14 5.54 -7.90 -6.70
CA PHE A 14 5.61 -6.46 -6.48
C PHE A 14 6.83 -6.04 -5.69
N LYS A 15 7.31 -6.83 -4.71
CA LYS A 15 8.58 -6.52 -4.01
C LYS A 15 9.77 -6.43 -4.97
N ALA A 16 9.80 -7.23 -6.04
CA ALA A 16 10.84 -7.16 -7.06
C ALA A 16 10.79 -5.85 -7.88
N GLN A 17 9.66 -5.16 -7.90
CA GLN A 17 9.47 -3.88 -8.59
C GLN A 17 9.69 -2.66 -7.67
N MET A 18 10.10 -2.85 -6.41
CA MET A 18 10.39 -1.74 -5.50
C MET A 18 11.60 -0.96 -6.00
N ILE A 19 11.49 0.36 -5.98
CA ILE A 19 12.57 1.27 -6.39
C ILE A 19 13.20 1.83 -5.12
N LYS A 20 14.50 1.59 -4.92
CA LYS A 20 15.21 1.98 -3.68
C LYS A 20 14.95 3.44 -3.28
N ASP A 21 15.05 4.35 -4.24
CA ASP A 21 14.85 5.80 -4.06
C ASP A 21 13.61 6.32 -4.82
N GLY A 22 12.60 5.46 -4.99
CA GLY A 22 11.36 5.81 -5.68
C GLY A 22 10.40 6.65 -4.82
N THR A 23 9.36 7.20 -5.45
CA THR A 23 8.31 7.94 -4.75
C THR A 23 7.62 7.06 -3.71
N PRO A 24 7.54 7.51 -2.44
CA PRO A 24 6.82 6.78 -1.40
C PRO A 24 5.33 6.68 -1.71
N VAL A 25 4.78 5.49 -1.59
CA VAL A 25 3.38 5.16 -1.85
C VAL A 25 2.74 4.60 -0.58
N ARG A 26 1.53 5.08 -0.31
CA ARG A 26 0.65 4.58 0.75
C ARG A 26 -0.61 4.01 0.15
N PHE A 27 -1.11 2.93 0.75
CA PHE A 27 -2.38 2.33 0.35
C PHE A 27 -3.43 2.63 1.41
N LEU A 28 -4.54 3.24 1.00
CA LEU A 28 -5.66 3.58 1.87
C LEU A 28 -6.84 2.66 1.58
N TYR A 29 -7.37 2.03 2.64
CA TYR A 29 -8.62 1.27 2.60
C TYR A 29 -9.60 1.86 3.61
N ARG A 30 -10.73 2.36 3.13
CA ARG A 30 -11.79 2.99 3.96
C ARG A 30 -11.23 4.04 4.93
N GLY A 31 -10.38 4.93 4.42
CA GLY A 31 -9.80 6.05 5.17
C GLY A 31 -8.68 5.67 6.14
N ARG A 32 -8.13 4.45 6.06
CA ARG A 32 -7.03 3.98 6.92
C ARG A 32 -5.89 3.44 6.09
N CYS A 33 -4.66 3.64 6.57
CA CYS A 33 -3.50 3.04 5.93
C CYS A 33 -3.54 1.52 6.07
N LEU A 34 -3.24 0.85 4.96
CA LEU A 34 -3.28 -0.60 4.80
C LEU A 34 -1.86 -1.10 4.54
N ASP A 35 -1.41 -2.05 5.35
CA ASP A 35 -0.30 -2.90 4.99
C ASP A 35 -0.80 -3.95 3.99
N ILE A 36 -0.39 -3.79 2.73
CA ILE A 36 -0.81 -4.63 1.60
C ILE A 36 -0.30 -6.06 1.69
N THR A 37 0.69 -6.34 2.54
CA THR A 37 1.23 -7.71 2.73
C THR A 37 0.49 -8.49 3.80
N THR A 38 0.15 -7.82 4.90
CA THR A 38 -0.48 -8.46 6.07
C THR A 38 -2.00 -8.25 6.12
N GLY A 39 -2.50 -7.25 5.40
CA GLY A 39 -3.89 -6.79 5.49
C GLY A 39 -4.17 -5.98 6.76
N VAL A 40 -3.14 -5.67 7.56
CA VAL A 40 -3.32 -4.92 8.81
C VAL A 40 -3.67 -3.48 8.49
N LEU A 41 -4.78 -3.03 9.06
CA LEU A 41 -5.19 -1.64 9.01
C LEU A 41 -4.64 -0.90 10.20
N GLN A 42 -4.10 0.29 9.94
CA GLN A 42 -3.66 1.17 10.99
C GLN A 42 -4.84 1.60 11.88
N HIS A 43 -4.55 1.79 13.17
CA HIS A 43 -5.52 2.33 14.11
C HIS A 43 -5.95 3.74 13.71
N LYS A 44 -7.23 4.05 13.92
CA LYS A 44 -7.78 5.40 13.71
C LYS A 44 -7.08 6.37 14.69
N GLY A 45 -6.87 7.61 14.25
CA GLY A 45 -6.29 8.66 15.08
C GLY A 45 -4.76 8.72 15.09
N ILE A 46 -4.05 7.80 14.42
CA ILE A 46 -2.60 7.94 14.24
C ILE A 46 -2.34 8.99 13.15
N ASN A 47 -1.49 9.97 13.47
CA ASN A 47 -1.07 10.99 12.52
C ASN A 47 -0.45 10.34 11.28
N VAL A 48 -0.82 10.85 10.12
CA VAL A 48 -0.42 10.39 8.79
C VAL A 48 1.10 10.38 8.60
N ILE A 49 1.83 11.27 9.28
CA ILE A 49 3.30 11.31 9.26
C ILE A 49 3.91 10.07 9.95
N ASN A 50 3.22 9.50 10.92
CA ASN A 50 3.71 8.37 11.72
C ASN A 50 3.30 7.00 11.13
N GLN A 51 2.83 6.96 9.87
CA GLN A 51 2.46 5.72 9.20
C GLN A 51 3.73 4.97 8.78
N ARG A 52 3.93 3.76 9.31
CA ARG A 52 5.19 3.00 9.20
C ARG A 52 5.48 2.38 7.83
N HIS A 53 4.50 2.32 6.92
CA HIS A 53 4.63 1.57 5.67
C HIS A 53 4.61 2.50 4.47
N TYR A 54 5.81 2.95 4.08
CA TYR A 54 6.05 3.55 2.78
C TYR A 54 6.60 2.48 1.86
N TRP A 55 5.92 2.29 0.73
CA TRP A 55 6.40 1.44 -0.34
C TRP A 55 6.92 2.32 -1.46
N ASN A 56 8.12 2.09 -1.96
CA ASN A 56 8.63 2.91 -3.06
C ASN A 56 8.34 2.19 -4.38
N PHE A 57 7.33 2.67 -5.11
CA PHE A 57 6.87 2.10 -6.37
C PHE A 57 6.73 3.18 -7.44
N ALA A 58 6.85 2.78 -8.71
CA ALA A 58 6.37 3.58 -9.80
C ALA A 58 4.84 3.78 -9.71
N ALA A 59 4.34 4.89 -10.26
CA ALA A 59 2.91 5.20 -10.24
C ALA A 59 2.05 4.09 -10.88
N GLU A 60 2.54 3.45 -11.93
CA GLU A 60 1.82 2.37 -12.62
C GLU A 60 1.73 1.10 -11.75
N THR A 61 2.84 0.67 -11.14
CA THR A 61 2.85 -0.44 -10.18
C THR A 61 1.92 -0.18 -8.99
N ALA A 62 1.92 1.05 -8.47
CA ALA A 62 1.03 1.44 -7.38
C ALA A 62 -0.46 1.33 -7.75
N LYS A 63 -0.83 1.77 -8.96
CA LYS A 63 -2.20 1.63 -9.49
C LYS A 63 -2.59 0.17 -9.68
N GLU A 64 -1.68 -0.65 -10.19
CA GLU A 64 -1.89 -2.08 -10.39
C GLU A 64 -2.16 -2.79 -9.05
N ILE A 65 -1.34 -2.51 -8.03
CA ILE A 65 -1.53 -3.04 -6.67
C ILE A 65 -2.92 -2.65 -6.13
N ALA A 66 -3.32 -1.38 -6.27
CA ALA A 66 -4.63 -0.93 -5.81
C ALA A 66 -5.77 -1.68 -6.52
N LYS A 67 -5.66 -1.88 -7.83
CA LYS A 67 -6.64 -2.65 -8.62
C LYS A 67 -6.74 -4.11 -8.14
N ASN A 68 -5.60 -4.75 -7.85
CA ASN A 68 -5.57 -6.12 -7.34
C ASN A 68 -6.17 -6.26 -5.93
N LEU A 69 -6.04 -5.24 -5.09
CA LEU A 69 -6.61 -5.22 -3.74
C LEU A 69 -8.11 -4.89 -3.71
N GLY A 70 -8.62 -4.30 -4.79
CA GLY A 70 -10.05 -4.04 -5.01
C GLY A 70 -10.44 -2.56 -5.03
N PRO A 71 -11.71 -2.25 -5.38
CA PRO A 71 -12.16 -0.90 -5.69
C PRO A 71 -12.13 0.08 -4.50
N ASP A 72 -12.13 -0.44 -3.27
CA ASP A 72 -12.07 0.35 -2.04
C ASP A 72 -10.65 0.78 -1.65
N VAL A 73 -9.62 0.30 -2.36
CA VAL A 73 -8.21 0.62 -2.09
C VAL A 73 -7.70 1.72 -3.01
N ARG A 74 -7.06 2.73 -2.42
CA ARG A 74 -6.46 3.85 -3.15
C ARG A 74 -4.97 3.91 -2.90
N ALA A 75 -4.17 4.01 -3.96
CA ALA A 75 -2.75 4.31 -3.88
C ALA A 75 -2.55 5.83 -3.83
N ILE A 76 -1.81 6.32 -2.83
CA ILE A 76 -1.48 7.72 -2.62
C ILE A 76 0.04 7.86 -2.72
N LEU A 77 0.50 8.48 -3.80
CA LEU A 77 1.89 8.84 -3.99
C LEU A 77 2.17 10.12 -3.19
N SER A 78 3.24 10.12 -2.39
CA SER A 78 3.73 11.29 -1.69
C SER A 78 4.78 11.99 -2.57
N ASN A 79 4.37 13.06 -3.25
CA ASN A 79 5.27 13.99 -3.96
C ASN A 79 5.77 15.10 -3.03
#